data_AF-A0A7Y4Z7M0-F1
#
_entry.id   AF-A0A7Y4Z7M0-F1
#
_cell.length_a   1.000
_cell.length_b   1.000
_cell.length_c   1.000
_cell.angle_alpha   90.00
_cell.angle_beta   90.00
_cell.angle_gamma   90.00
#
_symmetry.space_group_name_H-M   'P 1'
#
loop_
_entity.id
_entity.type
_entity.pdbx_description
1 polymer ?
#
loop_
_entity_poly.entity_id
_entity_poly.type
_entity_poly.pdbx_seq_one_letter_code
_entity_poly.pdbx_strand_id
1 'polypeptide(L)'
;MNDIAELQKIWMTKGDRAVNDAKQTSPDTLMKKLKSLENTQSRINIIKVIVISSLLILMFTLFPKSKAISIFAYIGFTIIFLSIVVFMIYYLKNQFNTSKLNFTYGSLEFTNQTINLLQKQNAIFRKPFLIFFISMAFGLNLMLIGASADSTAKELLLLLLIENTSLVVFTFIGYRIRVWRIKREVTPLIDELTKAKESLSSER
;
A
#
# COMPACT_ATOMS: atom_id res chain seq x y z
N MET A 1 -16.44 -22.61 -13.15
CA MET A 1 -15.67 -23.67 -13.81
C MET A 1 -14.37 -23.87 -13.05
N ASN A 2 -13.87 -25.11 -13.07
CA ASN A 2 -12.98 -25.67 -12.06
C ASN A 2 -11.49 -25.43 -12.37
N ASP A 3 -11.12 -24.18 -12.69
CA ASP A 3 -9.74 -23.78 -13.06
C ASP A 3 -8.72 -24.22 -12.00
N ILE A 4 -9.14 -24.34 -10.73
CA ILE A 4 -8.29 -24.66 -9.59
C ILE A 4 -7.68 -26.06 -9.67
N ALA A 5 -8.48 -27.06 -10.07
CA ALA A 5 -7.97 -28.42 -10.23
C ALA A 5 -6.98 -28.49 -11.40
N GLU A 6 -7.20 -27.69 -12.44
CA GLU A 6 -6.33 -27.58 -13.60
C GLU A 6 -5.03 -26.82 -13.28
N LEU A 7 -5.12 -25.74 -12.48
CA LEU A 7 -4.01 -24.93 -11.98
C LEU A 7 -3.06 -25.73 -11.08
N GLN A 8 -3.63 -26.58 -10.22
CA GLN A 8 -2.89 -27.46 -9.33
C GLN A 8 -2.23 -28.60 -10.13
N LYS A 9 -2.97 -29.14 -11.12
CA LYS A 9 -2.45 -30.16 -12.02
C LYS A 9 -1.29 -29.65 -12.85
N ILE A 10 -1.31 -28.43 -13.39
CA ILE A 10 -0.19 -27.87 -14.17
C ILE A 10 1.07 -27.69 -13.31
N TRP A 11 0.91 -27.25 -12.06
CA TRP A 11 2.02 -27.06 -11.12
C TRP A 11 2.62 -28.40 -10.65
N MET A 12 1.77 -29.41 -10.40
CA MET A 12 2.20 -30.77 -10.06
C MET A 12 2.81 -31.52 -11.27
N THR A 13 2.18 -31.46 -12.44
CA THR A 13 2.63 -32.19 -13.64
C THR A 13 3.99 -31.69 -14.15
N LYS A 14 4.35 -30.42 -13.88
CA LYS A 14 5.69 -29.88 -14.20
C LYS A 14 6.72 -30.04 -13.06
N GLY A 15 6.30 -30.42 -11.85
CA GLY A 15 7.15 -30.61 -10.67
C GLY A 15 7.38 -32.08 -10.27
N ASP A 16 6.79 -33.02 -11.01
CA ASP A 16 6.63 -34.44 -10.64
C ASP A 16 7.90 -35.33 -10.69
N ARG A 17 9.10 -34.75 -10.53
CA ARG A 17 10.32 -35.54 -10.40
C ARG A 17 11.10 -35.37 -9.09
N ALA A 18 10.66 -34.53 -8.15
CA ALA A 18 11.47 -34.29 -6.95
C ALA A 18 10.74 -34.26 -5.59
N VAL A 19 9.41 -34.30 -5.54
CA VAL A 19 8.68 -34.02 -4.28
C VAL A 19 8.17 -35.31 -3.62
N ASN A 20 9.08 -36.22 -3.24
CA ASN A 20 8.69 -37.39 -2.43
C ASN A 20 9.23 -37.42 -0.99
N ASP A 21 10.06 -36.46 -0.55
CA ASP A 21 10.66 -36.60 0.80
C ASP A 21 10.73 -35.36 1.70
N ALA A 22 10.08 -34.26 1.35
CA ALA A 22 10.04 -33.11 2.24
C ALA A 22 8.68 -32.96 2.92
N LYS A 23 8.66 -32.99 4.27
CA LYS A 23 7.65 -32.38 5.16
C LYS A 23 7.57 -30.84 4.94
N GLN A 24 7.61 -30.39 3.70
CA GLN A 24 7.53 -29.01 3.26
C GLN A 24 6.06 -28.67 3.06
N THR A 25 5.63 -27.59 3.71
CA THR A 25 4.37 -26.85 3.51
C THR A 25 3.71 -27.18 2.18
N SER A 26 2.58 -27.90 2.23
CA SER A 26 1.79 -28.25 1.05
C SER A 26 1.56 -26.98 0.19
N PRO A 27 1.79 -27.04 -1.12
CA PRO A 27 1.56 -25.92 -2.05
C PRO A 27 0.17 -25.29 -1.89
N ASP A 28 -0.81 -26.10 -1.52
CA ASP A 28 -2.19 -25.69 -1.25
C ASP A 28 -2.29 -24.73 -0.08
N THR A 29 -1.42 -24.87 0.92
CA THR A 29 -1.37 -23.98 2.09
C THR A 29 -0.79 -22.61 1.73
N LEU A 30 0.21 -22.54 0.86
CA LEU A 30 0.84 -21.27 0.48
C LEU A 30 -0.08 -20.44 -0.43
N MET A 31 -0.74 -21.08 -1.39
CA MET A 31 -1.74 -20.41 -2.25
C MET A 31 -2.94 -19.90 -1.42
N LYS A 32 -3.43 -20.69 -0.45
CA LYS A 32 -4.49 -20.26 0.47
C LYS A 32 -4.06 -19.03 1.29
N LYS A 33 -2.83 -18.98 1.78
CA LYS A 33 -2.29 -17.82 2.50
C LYS A 33 -2.20 -16.57 1.61
N LEU A 34 -1.72 -16.70 0.36
CA LEU A 34 -1.66 -15.59 -0.59
C LEU A 34 -3.05 -15.02 -0.91
N LYS A 35 -4.06 -15.87 -1.11
CA LYS A 35 -5.46 -15.43 -1.30
C LYS A 35 -6.05 -14.78 -0.05
N SER A 36 -5.76 -15.33 1.13
CA SER A 36 -6.20 -14.72 2.40
C SER A 36 -5.60 -13.32 2.59
N LEU A 37 -4.32 -13.16 2.25
CA LEU A 37 -3.64 -11.85 2.24
C LEU A 37 -4.33 -10.89 1.28
N GLU A 38 -4.58 -11.31 0.03
CA GLU A 38 -5.27 -10.49 -0.96
C GLU A 38 -6.67 -10.06 -0.50
N ASN A 39 -7.48 -10.99 -0.02
CA ASN A 39 -8.84 -10.70 0.45
C ASN A 39 -8.84 -9.70 1.61
N THR A 40 -7.92 -9.87 2.56
CA THR A 40 -7.75 -8.96 3.70
C THR A 40 -7.33 -7.58 3.23
N GLN A 41 -6.35 -7.50 2.32
CA GLN A 41 -5.89 -6.24 1.74
C GLN A 41 -6.99 -5.53 0.94
N SER A 42 -7.75 -6.27 0.13
CA SER A 42 -8.87 -5.75 -0.67
C SER A 42 -9.93 -5.10 0.21
N ARG A 43 -10.39 -5.80 1.27
CA ARG A 43 -11.36 -5.25 2.23
C ARG A 43 -10.86 -3.97 2.90
N ILE A 44 -9.62 -3.96 3.38
CA ILE A 44 -9.01 -2.77 3.99
C ILE A 44 -8.91 -1.63 2.97
N ASN A 45 -8.58 -1.93 1.72
CA ASN A 45 -8.44 -0.92 0.68
C ASN A 45 -9.78 -0.32 0.26
N ILE A 46 -10.86 -1.10 0.21
CA ILE A 46 -12.22 -0.60 -0.01
C ILE A 46 -12.58 0.42 1.09
N ILE A 47 -12.37 0.07 2.36
CA ILE A 47 -12.64 0.97 3.48
C ILE A 47 -11.81 2.26 3.35
N LYS A 48 -10.51 2.16 3.03
CA LYS A 48 -9.65 3.34 2.81
C LYS A 48 -10.16 4.23 1.69
N VAL A 49 -10.55 3.65 0.55
CA VAL A 49 -11.06 4.40 -0.60
C VAL A 49 -12.35 5.11 -0.23
N ILE A 50 -13.26 4.46 0.50
CA ILE A 50 -14.51 5.08 0.98
C ILE A 50 -14.19 6.26 1.90
N VAL A 51 -13.40 6.04 2.95
CA VAL A 51 -13.05 7.09 3.93
C VAL A 51 -12.36 8.27 3.26
N ILE A 52 -11.36 8.03 2.41
CA ILE A 52 -10.63 9.09 1.71
C ILE A 52 -11.57 9.84 0.75
N SER A 53 -12.41 9.13 -0.01
CA SER A 53 -13.36 9.77 -0.92
C SER A 53 -14.35 10.65 -0.16
N SER A 54 -14.90 10.16 0.96
CA SER A 54 -15.78 10.95 1.82
C SER A 54 -15.11 12.20 2.38
N LEU A 55 -13.85 12.09 2.84
CA LEU A 55 -13.08 13.24 3.31
C LEU A 55 -12.82 14.25 2.19
N LEU A 56 -12.44 13.79 0.99
CA LEU A 56 -12.22 14.66 -0.16
C LEU A 56 -13.51 15.40 -0.57
N ILE A 57 -14.65 14.71 -0.58
CA ILE A 57 -15.97 15.32 -0.87
C ILE A 57 -16.31 16.36 0.20
N LEU A 58 -16.10 16.03 1.48
CA LEU A 58 -16.33 16.96 2.59
C LEU A 58 -15.48 18.22 2.43
N MET A 59 -14.17 18.06 2.18
CA MET A 59 -13.28 19.20 1.98
C MET A 59 -13.71 20.03 0.75
N PHE A 60 -14.03 19.38 -0.37
CA PHE A 60 -14.47 20.08 -1.60
C PHE A 60 -15.79 20.85 -1.41
N THR A 61 -16.70 20.36 -0.57
CA THR A 61 -18.01 20.99 -0.33
C THR A 61 -17.99 22.09 0.74
N LEU A 62 -17.12 21.96 1.75
CA LEU A 62 -17.04 22.91 2.86
C LEU A 62 -16.03 24.03 2.60
N PHE A 63 -14.91 23.72 1.94
CA PHE A 63 -13.82 24.67 1.75
C PHE A 63 -14.25 25.93 0.98
N PRO A 64 -14.94 25.85 -0.18
CA PRO A 64 -15.32 27.05 -0.95
C PRO A 64 -16.34 27.96 -0.26
N LYS A 65 -16.98 27.52 0.83
CA LYS A 65 -18.02 28.29 1.53
C LYS A 65 -17.46 29.30 2.53
N SER A 66 -16.16 29.25 2.82
CA SER A 66 -15.52 30.24 3.68
C SER A 66 -15.28 31.54 2.91
N LYS A 67 -15.84 32.65 3.41
CA LYS A 67 -15.89 33.94 2.73
C LYS A 67 -14.54 34.68 2.65
N ALA A 68 -13.48 34.17 3.29
CA ALA A 68 -12.19 34.84 3.44
C ALA A 68 -10.99 33.97 3.01
N ILE A 69 -11.17 33.11 2.00
CA ILE A 69 -10.09 32.23 1.51
C ILE A 69 -9.25 32.94 0.45
N SER A 70 -7.94 33.09 0.70
CA SER A 70 -7.00 33.62 -0.30
C SER A 70 -6.62 32.58 -1.36
N ILE A 71 -6.00 33.03 -2.45
CA ILE A 71 -5.53 32.14 -3.52
C ILE A 71 -4.51 31.09 -3.04
N PHE A 72 -3.69 31.41 -2.04
CA PHE A 72 -2.75 30.47 -1.44
C PHE A 72 -3.46 29.25 -0.85
N ALA A 73 -4.63 29.46 -0.26
CA ALA A 73 -5.39 28.39 0.35
C ALA A 73 -5.99 27.44 -0.70
N TYR A 74 -6.44 27.96 -1.85
CA TYR A 74 -6.83 27.13 -2.99
C TYR A 74 -5.66 26.32 -3.55
N ILE A 75 -4.48 26.92 -3.70
CA ILE A 75 -3.27 26.22 -4.15
C ILE A 75 -2.92 25.08 -3.17
N GLY A 76 -2.92 25.37 -1.87
CA GLY A 76 -2.69 24.35 -0.83
C GLY A 76 -3.69 23.20 -0.90
N PHE A 77 -4.98 23.52 -1.04
CA PHE A 77 -6.03 22.52 -1.23
C PHE A 77 -5.82 21.65 -2.47
N THR A 78 -5.48 22.25 -3.62
CA THR A 78 -5.20 21.50 -4.86
C THR A 78 -4.00 20.58 -4.70
N ILE A 79 -2.94 21.03 -4.01
CA ILE A 79 -1.75 20.20 -3.74
C ILE A 79 -2.13 19.00 -2.86
N ILE A 80 -2.91 19.21 -1.79
CA ILE A 80 -3.40 18.13 -0.92
C ILE A 80 -4.23 17.12 -1.75
N PHE A 81 -5.20 17.62 -2.51
CA PHE A 81 -6.09 16.79 -3.33
C PHE A 81 -5.31 15.93 -4.33
N LEU A 82 -4.43 16.55 -5.12
CA LEU A 82 -3.61 15.85 -6.11
C LEU A 82 -2.65 14.86 -5.44
N SER A 83 -2.04 15.23 -4.32
CA SER A 83 -1.14 14.33 -3.59
C SER A 83 -1.85 13.06 -3.13
N ILE A 84 -3.06 13.20 -2.57
CA ILE A 84 -3.89 12.06 -2.15
C ILE A 84 -4.26 11.18 -3.35
N VAL A 85 -4.77 11.78 -4.43
CA VAL A 85 -5.20 11.03 -5.63
C VAL A 85 -4.02 10.30 -6.27
N VAL A 86 -2.90 10.99 -6.51
CA VAL A 86 -1.70 10.40 -7.13
C VAL A 86 -1.14 9.28 -6.25
N PHE A 87 -1.03 9.49 -4.94
CA PHE A 87 -0.56 8.45 -4.02
C PHE A 87 -1.51 7.26 -3.98
N MET A 88 -2.83 7.47 -3.99
CA MET A 88 -3.81 6.39 -4.00
C MET A 88 -3.78 5.58 -5.30
N ILE A 89 -3.67 6.24 -6.45
CA ILE A 89 -3.50 5.56 -7.75
C ILE A 89 -2.21 4.73 -7.73
N TYR A 90 -1.10 5.32 -7.29
CA TYR A 90 0.17 4.61 -7.17
C TYR A 90 0.09 3.42 -6.21
N TYR A 91 -0.57 3.59 -5.06
CA TYR A 91 -0.77 2.54 -4.06
C TYR A 91 -1.60 1.39 -4.63
N LEU A 92 -2.75 1.66 -5.24
CA LEU A 92 -3.65 0.65 -5.82
C LEU A 92 -3.00 -0.06 -7.02
N LYS A 93 -2.20 0.65 -7.82
CA LYS A 93 -1.47 0.03 -8.94
C LYS A 93 -0.39 -0.94 -8.47
N ASN A 94 0.27 -0.64 -7.35
CA ASN A 94 1.40 -1.43 -6.84
C ASN A 94 1.03 -2.40 -5.71
N GLN A 95 -0.25 -2.53 -5.36
CA GLN A 95 -0.71 -3.54 -4.42
C GLN A 95 -0.53 -4.97 -4.97
N PHE A 96 -0.35 -5.93 -4.07
CA PHE A 96 -0.34 -7.34 -4.41
C PHE A 96 -1.74 -7.77 -4.86
N ASN A 97 -1.80 -8.54 -5.95
CA ASN A 97 -3.03 -9.11 -6.49
C ASN A 97 -2.64 -10.42 -7.17
N THR A 98 -3.35 -11.51 -6.87
CA THR A 98 -3.03 -12.82 -7.46
C THR A 98 -3.28 -12.85 -8.97
N SER A 99 -4.12 -11.97 -9.53
CA SER A 99 -4.31 -11.82 -10.98
C SER A 99 -3.06 -11.33 -11.73
N LYS A 100 -2.08 -10.74 -11.03
CA LYS A 100 -0.81 -10.31 -11.61
C LYS A 100 0.22 -11.44 -11.71
N LEU A 101 -0.08 -12.60 -11.13
CA LEU A 101 0.79 -13.77 -11.20
C LEU A 101 0.60 -14.45 -12.55
N ASN A 102 1.71 -14.77 -13.22
CA ASN A 102 1.66 -15.54 -14.45
C ASN A 102 1.89 -17.02 -14.13
N PHE A 103 0.81 -17.78 -14.18
CA PHE A 103 0.80 -19.21 -13.86
C PHE A 103 1.36 -20.10 -14.98
N THR A 104 1.67 -19.53 -16.14
CA THR A 104 2.33 -20.27 -17.23
C THR A 104 3.83 -20.48 -16.98
N TYR A 105 4.40 -19.72 -16.06
CA TYR A 105 5.80 -19.82 -15.67
C TYR A 105 6.14 -21.11 -14.93
N GLY A 106 7.40 -21.53 -15.03
CA GLY A 106 7.92 -22.65 -14.24
C GLY A 106 7.92 -22.32 -12.73
N SER A 107 8.00 -23.34 -11.87
CA SER A 107 7.93 -23.20 -10.41
C SER A 107 8.92 -22.16 -9.83
N LEU A 108 10.14 -22.10 -10.37
CA LEU A 108 11.17 -21.13 -9.97
C LEU A 108 10.84 -19.69 -10.40
N GLU A 109 10.41 -19.51 -11.65
CA GLU A 109 10.05 -18.20 -12.21
C GLU A 109 8.79 -17.63 -11.54
N PHE A 110 7.80 -18.47 -11.31
CA PHE A 110 6.59 -18.13 -10.56
C PHE A 110 6.93 -17.65 -9.13
N THR A 111 7.82 -18.37 -8.45
CA THR A 111 8.26 -18.02 -7.09
C THR A 111 9.00 -16.68 -7.07
N ASN A 112 9.92 -16.47 -8.02
CA ASN A 112 10.62 -15.19 -8.18
C ASN A 112 9.66 -14.02 -8.46
N GLN A 113 8.68 -14.21 -9.34
CA GLN A 113 7.68 -13.20 -9.65
C GLN A 113 6.85 -12.85 -8.41
N THR A 114 6.43 -13.86 -7.64
CA THR A 114 5.63 -13.68 -6.43
C THR A 114 6.38 -12.89 -5.37
N ILE A 115 7.65 -13.25 -5.11
CA ILE A 115 8.53 -12.50 -4.18
C ILE A 115 8.67 -11.05 -4.63
N ASN A 116 8.93 -10.81 -5.92
CA ASN A 116 9.08 -9.47 -6.47
C ASN A 116 7.82 -8.62 -6.28
N LEU A 117 6.62 -9.17 -6.48
CA LEU A 117 5.37 -8.44 -6.27
C LEU A 117 5.15 -8.09 -4.80
N LEU A 118 5.44 -9.01 -3.87
CA LEU A 118 5.36 -8.76 -2.42
C LEU A 118 6.37 -7.68 -1.98
N GLN A 119 7.59 -7.72 -2.49
CA GLN A 119 8.62 -6.70 -2.22
C GLN A 119 8.24 -5.32 -2.79
N LYS A 120 7.69 -5.29 -4.02
CA LYS A 120 7.24 -4.04 -4.66
C LYS A 120 6.14 -3.36 -3.86
N GLN A 121 5.21 -4.12 -3.29
CA GLN A 121 4.18 -3.58 -2.40
C GLN A 121 4.78 -2.90 -1.16
N ASN A 122 5.86 -3.46 -0.60
CA ASN A 122 6.54 -2.88 0.56
C ASN A 122 7.29 -1.59 0.21
N ALA A 123 7.82 -1.50 -1.02
CA ALA A 123 8.56 -0.33 -1.51
C ALA A 123 7.70 0.95 -1.61
N ILE A 124 6.37 0.82 -1.69
CA ILE A 124 5.43 1.96 -1.70
C ILE A 124 5.66 2.87 -0.49
N PHE A 125 5.99 2.30 0.67
CA PHE A 125 6.13 3.01 1.94
C PHE A 125 7.56 3.54 2.19
N ARG A 126 8.38 3.63 1.13
CA ARG A 126 9.70 4.26 1.16
C ARG A 126 9.63 5.67 0.55
N LYS A 127 10.37 5.91 -0.53
CA LYS A 127 10.43 7.22 -1.21
C LYS A 127 9.05 7.76 -1.64
N PRO A 128 8.14 6.97 -2.24
CA PRO A 128 6.83 7.49 -2.67
C PRO A 128 6.00 8.04 -1.51
N PHE A 129 6.03 7.36 -0.36
CA PHE A 129 5.34 7.82 0.84
C PHE A 129 5.96 9.09 1.44
N LEU A 130 7.30 9.22 1.41
CA LEU A 130 7.98 10.45 1.83
C LEU A 130 7.57 11.64 0.95
N ILE A 131 7.56 11.46 -0.38
CA ILE A 131 7.14 12.50 -1.33
C ILE A 131 5.69 12.91 -1.04
N PHE A 132 4.79 11.93 -0.88
CA PHE A 132 3.40 12.19 -0.51
C PHE A 132 3.30 13.01 0.78
N PHE A 133 4.04 12.63 1.82
CA PHE A 133 4.05 13.34 3.11
C PHE A 133 4.55 14.78 2.99
N ILE A 134 5.66 15.01 2.29
CA ILE A 134 6.21 16.36 2.08
C ILE A 134 5.22 17.23 1.32
N SER A 135 4.60 16.71 0.25
CA SER A 135 3.58 17.45 -0.51
C SER A 135 2.35 17.76 0.34
N MET A 136 1.91 16.83 1.19
CA MET A 136 0.82 17.06 2.14
C MET A 136 1.15 18.17 3.13
N ALA A 137 2.34 18.12 3.76
CA ALA A 137 2.79 19.15 4.69
C ALA A 137 2.85 20.52 4.00
N PHE A 138 3.43 20.58 2.80
CA PHE A 138 3.51 21.82 2.03
C PHE A 138 2.12 22.37 1.69
N GLY A 139 1.20 21.52 1.22
CA GLY A 139 -0.18 21.92 0.92
C GLY A 139 -0.95 22.39 2.15
N LEU A 140 -0.79 21.73 3.31
CA LEU A 140 -1.43 22.11 4.57
C LEU A 140 -0.91 23.45 5.09
N ASN A 141 0.40 23.69 5.03
CA ASN A 141 0.99 24.97 5.42
C ASN A 141 0.48 26.12 4.52
N LEU A 142 0.42 25.94 3.20
CA LEU A 142 -0.16 26.94 2.29
C LEU A 142 -1.65 27.17 2.56
N MET A 143 -2.39 26.10 2.85
CA MET A 143 -3.81 26.18 3.18
C MET A 143 -4.04 26.98 4.46
N LEU A 144 -3.27 26.73 5.52
CA LEU A 144 -3.35 27.45 6.79
C LEU A 144 -2.99 28.93 6.62
N ILE A 145 -1.85 29.23 6.00
CA ILE A 145 -1.43 30.62 5.75
C ILE A 145 -2.52 31.36 4.98
N GLY A 146 -3.08 30.74 3.95
CA GLY A 146 -4.07 31.39 3.11
C GLY A 146 -5.47 31.50 3.73
N ALA A 147 -5.80 30.67 4.72
CA ALA A 147 -7.09 30.69 5.44
C ALA A 147 -7.04 31.54 6.73
N SER A 148 -5.85 31.86 7.22
CA SER A 148 -5.61 32.64 8.44
C SER A 148 -5.20 34.09 8.14
N ALA A 149 -5.74 34.68 7.07
CA ALA A 149 -5.39 36.05 6.66
C ALA A 149 -5.65 37.09 7.76
N ASP A 150 -6.66 36.86 8.61
CA ASP A 150 -7.05 37.75 9.71
C ASP A 150 -6.44 37.34 11.07
N SER A 151 -5.63 36.28 11.13
CA SER A 151 -5.04 35.78 12.37
C SER A 151 -3.77 36.55 12.73
N THR A 152 -3.48 36.66 14.03
CA THR A 152 -2.20 37.22 14.48
C THR A 152 -1.04 36.28 14.17
N ALA A 153 0.19 36.81 14.07
CA ALA A 153 1.38 36.00 13.82
C ALA A 153 1.60 34.90 14.88
N LYS A 154 1.24 35.16 16.14
CA LYS A 154 1.34 34.18 17.24
C LYS A 154 0.34 33.03 17.06
N GLU A 155 -0.90 33.34 16.69
CA GLU A 155 -1.93 32.33 16.43
C GLU A 155 -1.57 31.48 15.22
N LEU A 156 -1.11 32.11 14.13
CA LEU A 156 -0.66 31.40 12.94
C LEU A 156 0.49 30.45 13.26
N LEU A 157 1.50 30.90 14.03
CA LEU A 157 2.62 30.06 14.43
C LEU A 157 2.18 28.88 15.30
N LEU A 158 1.24 29.10 16.22
CA LEU A 158 0.68 28.03 17.05
C LEU A 158 -0.10 27.02 16.22
N LEU A 159 -0.92 27.48 15.26
CA LEU A 159 -1.68 26.60 14.35
C LEU A 159 -0.74 25.75 13.49
N LEU A 160 0.28 26.37 12.89
CA LEU A 160 1.30 25.66 12.11
C LEU A 160 2.05 24.63 12.97
N LEU A 161 2.41 24.98 14.20
CA LEU A 161 3.10 24.05 15.11
C LEU A 161 2.22 22.84 15.44
N ILE A 162 0.96 23.08 15.81
CA ILE A 162 0.00 22.01 16.17
C ILE A 162 -0.25 21.11 14.96
N GLU A 163 -0.49 21.69 13.79
CA GLU A 163 -0.80 20.94 12.57
C GLU A 163 0.39 20.10 12.11
N ASN A 164 1.58 20.69 11.96
CA ASN A 164 2.77 19.94 11.53
C ASN A 164 3.16 18.87 12.55
N THR A 165 3.05 19.16 13.87
CA THR A 165 3.30 18.14 14.91
C THR A 165 2.32 16.99 14.79
N SER A 166 1.03 17.29 14.62
CA SER A 166 -0.01 16.27 14.44
C SER A 166 0.25 15.43 13.19
N LEU A 167 0.59 16.08 12.07
CA LEU A 167 0.89 15.42 10.80
C LEU A 167 2.07 14.46 10.94
N VAL A 168 3.16 14.88 11.61
CA VAL A 168 4.33 14.02 11.89
C VAL A 168 3.93 12.84 12.78
N VAL A 169 3.18 13.07 13.86
CA VAL A 169 2.76 12.02 14.79
C VAL A 169 1.88 10.98 14.10
N PHE A 170 0.84 11.39 13.38
CA PHE A 170 -0.06 10.46 12.67
C PHE A 170 0.66 9.70 11.56
N THR A 171 1.58 10.37 10.85
CA THR A 171 2.41 9.72 9.83
C THR A 171 3.32 8.66 10.44
N PHE A 172 3.95 8.97 11.57
CA PHE A 172 4.78 8.02 12.29
C PHE A 172 3.98 6.81 12.78
N ILE A 173 2.80 7.03 13.38
CA ILE A 173 1.90 5.95 13.83
C ILE A 173 1.50 5.08 12.63
N GLY A 174 1.04 5.69 11.53
CA GLY A 174 0.64 4.96 10.32
C GLY A 174 1.78 4.15 9.72
N TYR A 175 2.99 4.71 9.68
CA TYR A 175 4.19 4.02 9.23
C TYR A 175 4.51 2.81 10.12
N ARG A 176 4.45 2.97 11.45
CA ARG A 176 4.71 1.88 12.42
C ARG A 176 3.70 0.74 12.27
N ILE A 177 2.41 1.05 12.16
CA ILE A 177 1.35 0.07 11.91
C ILE A 177 1.64 -0.68 10.60
N ARG A 178 2.06 0.04 9.55
CA ARG A 178 2.37 -0.58 8.26
C ARG A 178 3.58 -1.51 8.34
N VAL A 179 4.67 -1.08 8.98
CA VAL A 179 5.87 -1.92 9.18
C VAL A 179 5.52 -3.17 9.99
N TRP A 180 4.76 -3.03 11.07
CA TRP A 180 4.29 -4.16 11.87
C TRP A 180 3.48 -5.15 11.02
N ARG A 181 2.54 -4.64 10.22
CA ARG A 181 1.71 -5.48 9.33
C ARG A 181 2.55 -6.20 8.27
N ILE A 182 3.53 -5.51 7.66
CA ILE A 182 4.45 -6.13 6.70
C ILE A 182 5.21 -7.27 7.36
N LYS A 183 5.76 -7.06 8.57
CA LYS A 183 6.48 -8.10 9.32
C LYS A 183 5.59 -9.29 9.67
N ARG A 184 4.31 -9.06 9.99
CA ARG A 184 3.37 -10.11 10.40
C ARG A 184 2.77 -10.88 9.23
N GLU A 185 2.45 -10.20 8.13
CA GLU A 185 1.64 -10.77 7.04
C GLU A 185 2.47 -11.07 5.78
N VAL A 186 3.48 -10.26 5.46
CA VAL A 186 4.20 -10.33 4.17
C VAL A 186 5.55 -11.01 4.30
N THR A 187 6.33 -10.67 5.34
CA THR A 187 7.66 -11.27 5.57
C THR A 187 7.62 -12.80 5.68
N PRO A 188 6.70 -13.42 6.45
CA PRO A 188 6.65 -14.88 6.56
C PRO A 188 6.39 -15.56 5.21
N LEU A 189 5.60 -14.94 4.34
CA LEU A 189 5.32 -15.46 3.00
C LEU A 189 6.54 -15.36 2.09
N ILE A 190 7.30 -14.27 2.18
CA ILE A 190 8.57 -14.13 1.46
C ILE A 190 9.56 -15.19 1.94
N ASP A 191 9.64 -15.44 3.24
CA ASP A 191 10.57 -16.42 3.81
C ASP A 191 10.19 -17.86 3.39
N GLU A 192 8.90 -18.21 3.44
CA GLU A 192 8.38 -19.50 2.94
C GLU A 192 8.66 -19.69 1.44
N LEU A 193 8.41 -18.66 0.62
CA LEU A 193 8.70 -18.68 -0.82
C LEU A 193 10.20 -18.76 -1.11
N THR A 194 11.04 -18.11 -0.31
CA THR A 194 12.50 -18.14 -0.48
C THR A 194 13.07 -19.52 -0.16
N LYS A 195 12.58 -20.17 0.90
CA LYS A 195 12.95 -21.56 1.21
C LYS A 195 12.52 -22.53 0.10
N ALA A 196 11.32 -22.36 -0.44
CA ALA A 196 10.83 -23.17 -1.57
C ALA A 196 11.66 -22.92 -2.85
N LYS A 197 12.12 -21.68 -3.06
CA LYS A 197 13.03 -21.35 -4.16
C LYS A 197 14.38 -22.07 -4.02
N GLU A 198 14.96 -22.06 -2.82
CA GLU A 198 16.24 -22.69 -2.52
C GLU A 198 16.19 -24.20 -2.78
N SER A 199 15.15 -24.89 -2.31
CA SER A 199 14.97 -26.33 -2.56
C SER A 199 14.83 -26.66 -4.05
N LEU A 200 14.02 -25.89 -4.78
CA LEU A 200 13.85 -26.05 -6.24
C LEU A 200 15.13 -25.75 -7.03
N SER A 201 16.03 -24.92 -6.49
CA SER A 201 17.31 -24.61 -7.12
C SER A 201 18.40 -25.65 -6.83
N SER A 202 18.33 -26.37 -5.71
CA SER A 202 19.27 -27.45 -5.36
C SER A 202 18.99 -28.77 -6.07
N GLU A 203 17.81 -28.93 -6.68
CA GLU A 203 17.39 -30.13 -7.42
C GLU A 203 17.74 -30.08 -8.93
N ARG A 204 18.41 -29.02 -9.38
CA ARG A 204 18.94 -28.87 -10.75
C ARG A 204 20.45 -29.05 -10.76
#